data_AF-A0A7D6HYW8-F1
#
_entry.id   AF-A0A7D6HYW8-F1
#
_cell.length_a   1.000
_cell.length_b   1.000
_cell.length_c   1.000
_cell.angle_alpha   90.00
_cell.angle_beta   90.00
_cell.angle_gamma   90.00
#
_symmetry.space_group_name_H-M   'P 1'
#
loop_
_entity.id
_entity.type
_entity.pdbx_description
1 polymer ?
#
loop_
_entity_poly.entity_id
_entity_poly.type
_entity_poly.pdbx_seq_one_letter_code
_entity_poly.pdbx_strand_id
1 'polypeptide(L)'
;MKHVMQLRDAKQQAVREHAFFEWLANDRVPAQDRLAIGPAGALFIMQFRDMNRWVLRFPEPHDEFEWVINLGTLEDEKHSKMFLEDWRKLDLDAQLGWRTGDMLWWLFLSADQEPFRRSGIEFIRLVVDDGDDALIRFGHSEAGEATGHVLLSHTARVAAVLSRRTGLEYRYFGPYHLDLETGHVGNTEGVFETVVLDPARRELASEACQRMFGIFDNIFDGFLHYATTYLDAGTVPQRPSLPLLARADWTAPALVINPRDEHDTELLRHIEQHKDRLRAHPFYEWLRSDQQGAAEKLRQFIPMWVMDILGYRDLTKYALTFAQPASAEERAVNAWASRLSRHSQLFLSDWDALGLDQLLNHTASQALEWLFFDADMDLHRQNMMEFAKIALRHKDPVLRWWMLVALESTGEEFFAQTQPLALAAEAETGGRLDYLAGRHDPPDDGGSTTGSIEMAAPASMTGTQLELAKSITDHVFDSMQRQLWRSYAIVRAGKYADLALRG
;
A
#
# COMPACT_ATOMS: atom_id res chain seq x y z
N MET A 1 -22.43 -14.14 -19.31
CA MET A 1 -20.98 -13.93 -19.39
C MET A 1 -20.52 -13.49 -20.77
N LYS A 2 -20.98 -14.12 -21.86
CA LYS A 2 -20.61 -13.77 -23.26
C LYS A 2 -20.46 -12.27 -23.57
N HIS A 3 -21.38 -11.42 -23.11
CA HIS A 3 -21.28 -9.97 -23.31
C HIS A 3 -20.05 -9.34 -22.65
N VAL A 4 -19.75 -9.73 -21.41
CA VAL A 4 -18.59 -9.24 -20.65
C VAL A 4 -17.29 -9.71 -21.33
N MET A 5 -17.25 -10.97 -21.78
CA MET A 5 -16.11 -11.49 -22.55
C MET A 5 -15.88 -10.76 -23.87
N GLN A 6 -16.94 -10.47 -24.63
CA GLN A 6 -16.83 -9.67 -25.86
C GLN A 6 -16.33 -8.24 -25.58
N LEU A 7 -16.77 -7.64 -24.47
CA LEU A 7 -16.30 -6.34 -24.02
C LEU A 7 -14.80 -6.40 -23.65
N ARG A 8 -14.38 -7.42 -22.88
CA ARG A 8 -12.97 -7.69 -22.56
C ARG A 8 -12.13 -7.82 -23.82
N ASP A 9 -12.54 -8.64 -24.79
CA ASP A 9 -11.77 -8.87 -26.02
C ASP A 9 -11.59 -7.57 -26.83
N ALA A 10 -12.67 -6.79 -26.95
CA ALA A 10 -12.62 -5.49 -27.63
C ALA A 10 -11.68 -4.49 -26.91
N LYS A 11 -11.73 -4.46 -25.58
CA LYS A 11 -10.86 -3.62 -24.76
C LYS A 11 -9.40 -4.07 -24.78
N GLN A 12 -9.15 -5.38 -24.76
CA GLN A 12 -7.81 -5.95 -24.91
C GLN A 12 -7.19 -5.53 -26.25
N GLN A 13 -7.97 -5.54 -27.33
CA GLN A 13 -7.50 -5.07 -28.63
C GLN A 13 -7.15 -3.58 -28.60
N ALA A 14 -7.96 -2.75 -27.95
CA ALA A 14 -7.68 -1.32 -27.80
C ALA A 14 -6.40 -1.05 -26.97
N VAL A 15 -6.19 -1.80 -25.90
CA VAL A 15 -4.99 -1.66 -25.05
C VAL A 15 -3.70 -1.95 -25.81
N ARG A 16 -3.72 -2.84 -26.82
CA ARG A 16 -2.53 -3.10 -27.66
C ARG A 16 -2.03 -1.87 -28.41
N GLU A 17 -2.89 -0.86 -28.60
CA GLU A 17 -2.58 0.40 -29.26
C GLU A 17 -2.05 1.48 -28.30
N HIS A 18 -1.89 1.15 -27.01
CA HIS A 18 -1.35 2.09 -26.03
C HIS A 18 0.07 2.53 -26.37
N ALA A 19 0.37 3.83 -26.25
CA ALA A 19 1.65 4.43 -26.65
C ALA A 19 2.88 3.83 -25.94
N PHE A 20 2.70 3.30 -24.74
CA PHE A 20 3.73 2.51 -24.05
C PHE A 20 4.23 1.33 -24.88
N PHE A 21 3.33 0.60 -25.55
CA PHE A 21 3.71 -0.56 -26.37
C PHE A 21 4.38 -0.16 -27.68
N GLU A 22 4.09 1.03 -28.20
CA GLU A 22 4.84 1.62 -29.31
C GLU A 22 6.28 1.93 -28.89
N TRP A 23 6.47 2.56 -27.72
CA TRP A 23 7.80 2.81 -27.15
C TRP A 23 8.56 1.49 -26.93
N LEU A 24 7.91 0.48 -26.36
CA LEU A 24 8.52 -0.83 -26.10
C LEU A 24 8.91 -1.57 -27.39
N ALA A 25 8.19 -1.35 -28.49
CA ALA A 25 8.52 -1.90 -29.80
C ALA A 25 9.64 -1.13 -30.53
N ASN A 26 10.04 0.04 -30.04
CA ASN A 26 11.02 0.90 -30.72
C ASN A 26 12.45 0.35 -30.60
N ASP A 27 12.93 -0.26 -31.68
CA ASP A 27 14.28 -0.84 -31.74
C ASP A 27 15.44 0.18 -31.72
N ARG A 28 15.14 1.49 -31.71
CA ARG A 28 16.14 2.53 -31.43
C ARG A 28 16.60 2.52 -29.97
N VAL A 29 15.77 2.00 -29.06
CA VAL A 29 16.13 1.81 -27.65
C VAL A 29 16.67 0.39 -27.47
N PRO A 30 17.88 0.22 -26.88
CA PRO A 30 18.43 -1.10 -26.59
C PRO A 30 17.46 -1.99 -25.81
N ALA A 31 17.45 -3.29 -26.13
CA ALA A 31 16.52 -4.24 -25.48
C ALA A 31 16.68 -4.31 -23.95
N GLN A 32 17.89 -4.08 -23.44
CA GLN A 32 18.14 -4.01 -22.00
C GLN A 32 17.41 -2.82 -21.36
N ASP A 33 17.57 -1.64 -21.95
CA ASP A 33 16.95 -0.40 -21.47
C ASP A 33 15.42 -0.49 -21.58
N ARG A 34 14.90 -1.09 -22.66
CA ARG A 34 13.45 -1.36 -22.81
C ARG A 34 12.86 -2.23 -21.71
N LEU A 35 13.63 -3.13 -21.12
CA LEU A 35 13.21 -3.95 -19.97
C LEU A 35 13.59 -3.34 -18.62
N ALA A 36 14.38 -2.27 -18.59
CA ALA A 36 14.73 -1.54 -17.37
C ALA A 36 13.58 -0.66 -16.80
N ILE A 37 12.35 -0.90 -17.26
CA ILE A 37 11.10 -0.31 -16.74
C ILE A 37 10.69 -0.85 -15.37
N GLY A 38 11.41 -1.84 -14.83
CA GLY A 38 11.11 -2.48 -13.56
C GLY A 38 10.77 -1.51 -12.41
N PRO A 39 11.53 -0.42 -12.19
CA PRO A 39 11.22 0.52 -11.11
C PRO A 39 9.84 1.16 -11.25
N ALA A 40 9.39 1.48 -12.47
CA ALA A 40 8.05 2.02 -12.70
C ALA A 40 6.95 1.10 -12.18
N GLY A 41 7.06 -0.20 -12.46
CA GLY A 41 6.07 -1.21 -12.06
C GLY A 41 6.28 -1.79 -10.67
N ALA A 42 7.33 -1.41 -9.94
CA ALA A 42 7.78 -2.12 -8.74
C ALA A 42 6.67 -2.23 -7.68
N LEU A 43 5.95 -1.14 -7.39
CA LEU A 43 4.86 -1.19 -6.42
C LEU A 43 3.75 -2.14 -6.88
N PHE A 44 3.25 -1.95 -8.10
CA PHE A 44 2.15 -2.75 -8.64
C PHE A 44 2.50 -4.24 -8.69
N ILE A 45 3.65 -4.59 -9.27
CA ILE A 45 4.05 -5.99 -9.47
C ILE A 45 4.31 -6.69 -8.14
N MET A 46 4.93 -6.00 -7.19
CA MET A 46 5.21 -6.58 -5.87
C MET A 46 3.94 -6.70 -5.01
N GLN A 47 3.07 -5.68 -5.07
CA GLN A 47 1.79 -5.68 -4.36
C GLN A 47 0.76 -6.62 -4.99
N PHE A 48 0.92 -7.02 -6.25
CA PHE A 48 0.02 -7.97 -6.91
C PHE A 48 -0.08 -9.30 -6.16
N ARG A 49 0.99 -9.71 -5.46
CA ARG A 49 0.94 -10.82 -4.49
C ARG A 49 -0.14 -10.61 -3.42
N ASP A 50 -0.13 -9.46 -2.79
CA ASP A 50 -1.05 -9.13 -1.69
C ASP A 50 -2.48 -8.94 -2.22
N MET A 51 -2.64 -8.36 -3.42
CA MET A 51 -3.93 -8.27 -4.11
C MET A 51 -4.54 -9.66 -4.35
N ASN A 52 -3.75 -10.60 -4.86
CA ASN A 52 -4.22 -11.96 -5.07
C ASN A 52 -4.50 -12.69 -3.76
N ARG A 53 -3.60 -12.59 -2.79
CA ARG A 53 -3.68 -13.35 -1.54
C ARG A 53 -4.80 -12.87 -0.61
N TRP A 54 -4.97 -11.56 -0.49
CA TRP A 54 -5.85 -10.98 0.52
C TRP A 54 -7.02 -10.23 -0.08
N VAL A 55 -7.00 -9.81 -1.34
CA VAL A 55 -8.06 -8.98 -1.93
C VAL A 55 -8.98 -9.81 -2.83
N LEU A 56 -8.47 -10.38 -3.91
CA LEU A 56 -9.28 -11.16 -4.88
C LEU A 56 -9.81 -12.48 -4.33
N ARG A 57 -8.97 -13.19 -3.57
CA ARG A 57 -9.26 -14.56 -3.11
C ARG A 57 -10.45 -14.58 -2.16
N PHE A 58 -11.38 -15.49 -2.43
CA PHE A 58 -12.44 -15.88 -1.50
C PHE A 58 -11.83 -16.67 -0.34
N PRO A 59 -11.93 -16.22 0.93
CA PRO A 59 -11.34 -16.91 2.07
C PRO A 59 -11.90 -18.33 2.26
N GLU A 60 -13.20 -18.50 1.98
CA GLU A 60 -13.93 -19.75 2.07
C GLU A 60 -14.72 -19.92 0.76
N PRO A 61 -14.16 -20.55 -0.29
CA PRO A 61 -14.87 -20.71 -1.56
C PRO A 61 -16.03 -21.71 -1.43
N HIS A 62 -17.23 -21.33 -1.86
CA HIS A 62 -18.48 -22.09 -1.70
C HIS A 62 -18.95 -22.81 -2.95
N ASP A 63 -18.55 -22.33 -4.12
CA ASP A 63 -18.95 -22.87 -5.42
C ASP A 63 -17.77 -23.01 -6.40
N GLU A 64 -18.06 -23.52 -7.59
CA GLU A 64 -17.06 -23.72 -8.62
C GLU A 64 -16.46 -22.41 -9.16
N PHE A 65 -17.22 -21.31 -9.16
CA PHE A 65 -16.77 -20.01 -9.66
C PHE A 65 -15.74 -19.40 -8.70
N GLU A 66 -16.04 -19.39 -7.41
CA GLU A 66 -15.12 -18.93 -6.37
C GLU A 66 -13.83 -19.79 -6.35
N TRP A 67 -13.97 -21.11 -6.54
CA TRP A 67 -12.82 -22.02 -6.60
C TRP A 67 -11.89 -21.74 -7.79
N VAL A 68 -12.45 -21.52 -8.98
CA VAL A 68 -11.65 -21.22 -10.18
C VAL A 68 -10.91 -19.90 -10.03
N ILE A 69 -11.58 -18.86 -9.54
CA ILE A 69 -10.92 -17.56 -9.25
C ILE A 69 -9.77 -17.77 -8.26
N ASN A 70 -10.00 -18.52 -7.17
CA ASN A 70 -8.97 -18.78 -6.17
C ASN A 70 -7.74 -19.50 -6.75
N LEU A 71 -7.92 -20.44 -7.68
CA LEU A 71 -6.80 -21.11 -8.35
C LEU A 71 -5.91 -20.11 -9.09
N GLY A 72 -6.50 -19.18 -9.85
CA GLY A 72 -5.77 -18.10 -10.51
C GLY A 72 -4.97 -17.27 -9.51
N THR A 73 -5.60 -16.85 -8.41
CA THR A 73 -4.88 -16.06 -7.39
C THR A 73 -3.69 -16.77 -6.75
N LEU A 74 -3.69 -18.11 -6.68
CA LEU A 74 -2.58 -18.90 -6.12
C LEU A 74 -1.41 -19.04 -7.09
N GLU A 75 -1.66 -18.89 -8.38
CA GLU A 75 -0.62 -18.78 -9.39
C GLU A 75 -0.02 -17.37 -9.38
N ASP A 76 -0.88 -16.36 -9.52
CA ASP A 76 -0.51 -14.95 -9.64
C ASP A 76 0.27 -14.42 -8.44
N GLU A 77 -0.01 -14.93 -7.22
CA GLU A 77 0.73 -14.52 -6.03
C GLU A 77 2.24 -14.83 -6.10
N LYS A 78 2.67 -15.69 -7.04
CA LYS A 78 4.06 -16.08 -7.24
C LYS A 78 4.80 -15.16 -8.21
N HIS A 79 4.10 -14.32 -8.97
CA HIS A 79 4.67 -13.53 -10.07
C HIS A 79 5.73 -12.53 -9.58
N SER A 80 5.53 -11.93 -8.40
CA SER A 80 6.47 -10.98 -7.80
C SER A 80 7.87 -11.59 -7.55
N LYS A 81 7.98 -12.92 -7.34
CA LYS A 81 9.29 -13.58 -7.20
C LYS A 81 10.05 -13.62 -8.52
N MET A 82 9.34 -13.97 -9.61
CA MET A 82 9.93 -13.97 -10.95
C MET A 82 10.41 -12.56 -11.32
N PHE A 83 9.66 -11.53 -10.93
CA PHE A 83 10.04 -10.14 -11.17
C PHE A 83 11.38 -9.78 -10.52
N LEU A 84 11.61 -10.18 -9.25
CA LEU A 84 12.90 -9.97 -8.58
C LEU A 84 14.05 -10.77 -9.21
N GLU A 85 13.78 -11.95 -9.78
CA GLU A 85 14.79 -12.68 -10.55
C GLU A 85 15.26 -11.88 -11.76
N ASP A 86 14.31 -11.29 -12.50
CA ASP A 86 14.63 -10.50 -13.70
C ASP A 86 15.22 -9.13 -13.34
N TRP A 87 14.78 -8.51 -12.26
CA TRP A 87 15.38 -7.29 -11.71
C TRP A 87 16.90 -7.44 -11.52
N ARG A 88 17.33 -8.57 -10.95
CA ARG A 88 18.75 -8.90 -10.73
C ARG A 88 19.49 -9.18 -12.02
N LYS A 89 18.88 -9.92 -12.96
CA LYS A 89 19.49 -10.21 -14.28
C LYS A 89 19.66 -8.95 -15.13
N LEU A 90 18.78 -7.97 -14.95
CA LEU A 90 18.86 -6.65 -15.58
C LEU A 90 19.86 -5.72 -14.89
N ASP A 91 20.47 -6.13 -13.77
CA ASP A 91 21.43 -5.34 -12.98
C ASP A 91 20.86 -4.00 -12.48
N LEU A 92 19.57 -3.98 -12.14
CA LEU A 92 18.88 -2.76 -11.72
C LEU A 92 19.39 -2.23 -10.37
N ASP A 93 19.87 -3.10 -9.49
CA ASP A 93 20.47 -2.69 -8.21
C ASP A 93 21.68 -1.77 -8.42
N ALA A 94 22.59 -2.15 -9.33
CA ALA A 94 23.77 -1.35 -9.63
C ALA A 94 23.43 -0.08 -10.42
N GLN A 95 22.47 -0.14 -11.34
CA GLN A 95 22.05 1.02 -12.12
C GLN A 95 21.40 2.10 -11.27
N LEU A 96 20.56 1.71 -10.31
CA LEU A 96 19.85 2.65 -9.44
C LEU A 96 20.73 3.15 -8.29
N GLY A 97 21.56 2.27 -7.71
CA GLY A 97 22.34 2.59 -6.51
C GLY A 97 21.49 2.88 -5.27
N TRP A 98 20.20 2.53 -5.31
CA TRP A 98 19.23 2.81 -4.26
C TRP A 98 19.45 1.93 -3.03
N ARG A 99 19.26 2.56 -1.87
CA ARG A 99 19.14 1.89 -0.56
C ARG A 99 17.67 1.77 -0.17
N THR A 100 17.40 1.25 1.03
CA THR A 100 16.01 1.04 1.50
C THR A 100 15.23 2.35 1.53
N GLY A 101 15.79 3.43 2.06
CA GLY A 101 15.14 4.74 2.12
C GLY A 101 14.78 5.32 0.75
N ASP A 102 15.60 5.08 -0.27
CA ASP A 102 15.31 5.47 -1.66
C ASP A 102 14.15 4.64 -2.22
N MET A 103 14.13 3.32 -1.97
CA MET A 103 13.01 2.46 -2.36
C MET A 103 11.70 2.86 -1.67
N LEU A 104 11.75 3.17 -0.37
CA LEU A 104 10.56 3.63 0.38
C LEU A 104 10.04 4.97 -0.15
N TRP A 105 10.95 5.91 -0.43
CA TRP A 105 10.56 7.16 -1.10
C TRP A 105 9.90 6.88 -2.44
N TRP A 106 10.54 6.05 -3.28
CA TRP A 106 10.06 5.73 -4.61
C TRP A 106 8.64 5.18 -4.53
N LEU A 107 8.42 4.10 -3.78
CA LEU A 107 7.12 3.42 -3.71
C LEU A 107 6.02 4.30 -3.10
N PHE A 108 6.29 5.00 -2.01
CA PHE A 108 5.23 5.60 -1.19
C PHE A 108 5.09 7.11 -1.30
N LEU A 109 6.15 7.83 -1.69
CA LEU A 109 6.20 9.29 -1.66
C LEU A 109 6.47 9.94 -3.01
N SER A 110 7.10 9.25 -3.97
CA SER A 110 7.35 9.81 -5.30
C SER A 110 6.05 10.13 -6.03
N ALA A 111 6.06 11.19 -6.84
CA ALA A 111 4.92 11.51 -7.70
C ALA A 111 4.72 10.46 -8.81
N ASP A 112 5.82 9.89 -9.31
CA ASP A 112 5.84 8.86 -10.34
C ASP A 112 5.05 7.60 -9.95
N GLN A 113 5.07 7.23 -8.66
CA GLN A 113 4.33 6.07 -8.14
C GLN A 113 2.88 6.39 -7.73
N GLU A 114 2.43 7.65 -7.86
CA GLU A 114 1.06 8.05 -7.49
C GLU A 114 -0.02 7.32 -8.29
N PRO A 115 0.07 7.16 -9.64
CA PRO A 115 -0.91 6.40 -10.40
C PRO A 115 -1.02 4.95 -9.91
N PHE A 116 0.11 4.31 -9.59
CA PHE A 116 0.15 2.93 -9.11
C PHE A 116 -0.49 2.77 -7.73
N ARG A 117 -0.21 3.67 -6.77
CA ARG A 117 -0.85 3.68 -5.44
C ARG A 117 -2.36 3.85 -5.54
N ARG A 118 -2.81 4.82 -6.35
CA ARG A 118 -4.23 5.07 -6.59
C ARG A 118 -4.92 3.87 -7.24
N SER A 119 -4.28 3.29 -8.25
CA SER A 119 -4.73 2.07 -8.93
C SER A 119 -4.85 0.88 -7.98
N GLY A 120 -3.92 0.70 -7.03
CA GLY A 120 -4.01 -0.34 -6.01
C GLY A 120 -5.26 -0.21 -5.13
N ILE A 121 -5.62 1.00 -4.70
CA ILE A 121 -6.84 1.23 -3.92
C ILE A 121 -8.11 1.06 -4.77
N GLU A 122 -8.08 1.47 -6.03
CA GLU A 122 -9.19 1.22 -6.96
C GLU A 122 -9.39 -0.28 -7.24
N PHE A 123 -8.30 -1.06 -7.28
CA PHE A 123 -8.37 -2.52 -7.36
C PHE A 123 -9.12 -3.10 -6.16
N ILE A 124 -8.77 -2.70 -4.93
CA ILE A 124 -9.48 -3.11 -3.71
C ILE A 124 -10.96 -2.73 -3.78
N ARG A 125 -11.27 -1.56 -4.34
CA ARG A 125 -12.64 -1.07 -4.50
C ARG A 125 -13.47 -1.95 -5.42
N LEU A 126 -12.90 -2.48 -6.51
CA LEU A 126 -13.60 -3.42 -7.39
C LEU A 126 -14.07 -4.67 -6.63
N VAL A 127 -13.23 -5.20 -5.75
CA VAL A 127 -13.58 -6.34 -4.89
C VAL A 127 -14.65 -5.99 -3.86
N VAL A 128 -14.62 -4.77 -3.31
CA VAL A 128 -15.69 -4.32 -2.40
C VAL A 128 -17.02 -4.12 -3.14
N ASP A 129 -16.97 -3.54 -4.33
CA ASP A 129 -18.15 -3.23 -5.15
C ASP A 129 -18.78 -4.48 -5.78
N ASP A 130 -18.02 -5.57 -5.98
CA ASP A 130 -18.57 -6.84 -6.48
C ASP A 130 -19.44 -7.58 -5.46
N GLY A 131 -19.41 -7.17 -4.19
CA GLY A 131 -20.29 -7.69 -3.13
C GLY A 131 -20.10 -9.18 -2.86
N ASP A 132 -18.90 -9.70 -3.10
CA ASP A 132 -18.56 -11.13 -3.05
C ASP A 132 -19.33 -11.99 -4.08
N ASP A 133 -19.84 -11.38 -5.16
CA ASP A 133 -20.41 -12.12 -6.30
C ASP A 133 -19.31 -12.55 -7.27
N ALA A 134 -19.02 -13.86 -7.31
CA ALA A 134 -17.98 -14.45 -8.16
C ALA A 134 -18.14 -14.12 -9.65
N LEU A 135 -19.37 -13.92 -10.15
CA LEU A 135 -19.60 -13.61 -11.56
C LEU A 135 -19.27 -12.16 -11.90
N ILE A 136 -19.42 -11.24 -10.94
CA ILE A 136 -18.95 -9.85 -11.08
C ILE A 136 -17.43 -9.83 -10.89
N ARG A 137 -16.90 -10.57 -9.91
CA ARG A 137 -15.46 -10.67 -9.65
C ARG A 137 -14.67 -11.17 -10.85
N PHE A 138 -15.20 -12.20 -11.52
CA PHE A 138 -14.65 -12.70 -12.78
C PHE A 138 -14.52 -11.59 -13.83
N GLY A 139 -15.52 -10.71 -13.96
CA GLY A 139 -15.51 -9.64 -14.95
C GLY A 139 -14.31 -8.70 -14.86
N HIS A 140 -13.83 -8.40 -13.65
CA HIS A 140 -12.63 -7.58 -13.45
C HIS A 140 -11.34 -8.39 -13.35
N SER A 141 -11.35 -9.61 -12.80
CA SER A 141 -10.18 -10.50 -12.81
C SER A 141 -9.70 -10.80 -14.24
N GLU A 142 -10.62 -11.20 -15.11
CA GLU A 142 -10.34 -11.51 -16.53
C GLU A 142 -9.90 -10.29 -17.34
N ALA A 143 -10.40 -9.11 -16.99
CA ALA A 143 -9.91 -7.87 -17.59
C ALA A 143 -8.45 -7.63 -17.21
N GLY A 144 -8.09 -7.89 -15.95
CA GLY A 144 -6.71 -7.87 -15.45
C GLY A 144 -5.81 -8.83 -16.22
N GLU A 145 -6.18 -10.10 -16.31
CA GLU A 145 -5.47 -11.12 -17.09
C GLU A 145 -5.33 -10.73 -18.56
N ALA A 146 -6.39 -10.24 -19.20
CA ALA A 146 -6.34 -9.81 -20.60
C ALA A 146 -5.31 -8.68 -20.83
N THR A 147 -5.21 -7.73 -19.89
CA THR A 147 -4.20 -6.67 -19.93
C THR A 147 -2.79 -7.15 -19.58
N GLY A 148 -2.65 -8.08 -18.64
CA GLY A 148 -1.40 -8.78 -18.31
C GLY A 148 -0.85 -9.49 -19.54
N HIS A 149 -1.68 -10.28 -20.23
CA HIS A 149 -1.33 -10.94 -21.49
C HIS A 149 -0.82 -9.95 -22.55
N VAL A 150 -1.39 -8.74 -22.66
CA VAL A 150 -0.87 -7.71 -23.60
C VAL A 150 0.54 -7.26 -23.17
N LEU A 151 0.72 -6.89 -21.90
CA LEU A 151 2.03 -6.51 -21.37
C LEU A 151 3.08 -7.59 -21.64
N LEU A 152 2.79 -8.83 -21.22
CA LEU A 152 3.69 -9.97 -21.33
C LEU A 152 4.00 -10.34 -22.78
N SER A 153 2.99 -10.29 -23.67
CA SER A 153 3.21 -10.51 -25.11
C SER A 153 4.26 -9.54 -25.69
N HIS A 154 4.26 -8.29 -25.24
CA HIS A 154 5.21 -7.29 -25.74
C HIS A 154 6.58 -7.40 -25.05
N THR A 155 6.62 -7.57 -23.72
CA THR A 155 7.89 -7.72 -23.00
C THR A 155 8.60 -9.01 -23.39
N ALA A 156 7.86 -10.11 -23.65
CA ALA A 156 8.44 -11.40 -24.02
C ALA A 156 9.24 -11.34 -25.32
N ARG A 157 8.79 -10.51 -26.28
CA ARG A 157 9.52 -10.27 -27.54
C ARG A 157 10.86 -9.57 -27.27
N VAL A 158 10.87 -8.56 -26.41
CA VAL A 158 12.09 -7.82 -26.04
C VAL A 158 13.03 -8.73 -25.24
N ALA A 159 12.49 -9.47 -24.27
CA ALA A 159 13.23 -10.44 -23.47
C ALA A 159 13.86 -11.52 -24.35
N ALA A 160 13.15 -12.05 -25.35
CA ALA A 160 13.73 -13.03 -26.28
C ALA A 160 14.93 -12.48 -27.07
N VAL A 161 14.90 -11.19 -27.45
CA VAL A 161 16.06 -10.51 -28.07
C VAL A 161 17.22 -10.44 -27.08
N LEU A 162 16.95 -10.02 -25.84
CA LEU A 162 17.97 -9.88 -24.81
C LEU A 162 18.57 -11.24 -24.38
N SER A 163 17.74 -12.28 -24.26
CA SER A 163 18.15 -13.66 -23.98
C SER A 163 19.11 -14.20 -25.02
N ARG A 164 18.83 -13.99 -26.33
CA ARG A 164 19.76 -14.39 -27.39
C ARG A 164 21.13 -13.72 -27.30
N ARG A 165 21.18 -12.50 -26.77
CA ARG A 165 22.43 -11.72 -26.61
C ARG A 165 23.20 -12.08 -25.34
N THR A 166 22.51 -12.34 -24.25
CA THR A 166 23.10 -12.50 -22.91
C THR A 166 23.24 -13.96 -22.48
N GLY A 167 22.49 -14.88 -23.10
CA GLY A 167 22.37 -16.27 -22.65
C GLY A 167 21.54 -16.44 -21.38
N LEU A 168 20.91 -15.37 -20.88
CA LEU A 168 20.07 -15.39 -19.67
C LEU A 168 18.60 -15.55 -20.04
N GLU A 169 17.87 -16.33 -19.26
CA GLU A 169 16.41 -16.43 -19.33
C GLU A 169 15.77 -15.40 -18.40
N TYR A 170 14.92 -14.53 -18.93
CA TYR A 170 14.14 -13.56 -18.14
C TYR A 170 12.75 -14.16 -17.91
N ARG A 171 12.44 -14.59 -16.69
CA ARG A 171 11.26 -15.41 -16.42
C ARG A 171 9.98 -14.60 -16.31
N TYR A 172 10.04 -13.41 -15.71
CA TYR A 172 8.87 -12.53 -15.54
C TYR A 172 8.54 -11.77 -16.81
N PHE A 173 9.54 -11.14 -17.43
CA PHE A 173 9.33 -10.35 -18.64
C PHE A 173 9.33 -11.22 -19.91
N GLY A 174 9.82 -12.45 -19.83
CA GLY A 174 10.02 -13.33 -20.98
C GLY A 174 8.92 -14.33 -21.26
N PRO A 175 9.16 -15.23 -22.24
CA PRO A 175 8.17 -16.22 -22.67
C PRO A 175 7.68 -17.15 -21.56
N TYR A 176 8.50 -17.43 -20.54
CA TYR A 176 8.12 -18.32 -19.44
C TYR A 176 6.82 -17.88 -18.73
N HIS A 177 6.69 -16.60 -18.39
CA HIS A 177 5.49 -16.07 -17.73
C HIS A 177 4.30 -16.03 -18.69
N LEU A 178 4.52 -15.66 -19.95
CA LEU A 178 3.45 -15.70 -20.97
C LEU A 178 2.92 -17.13 -21.17
N ASP A 179 3.81 -18.12 -21.26
CA ASP A 179 3.44 -19.52 -21.43
C ASP A 179 2.69 -20.05 -20.19
N LEU A 180 3.04 -19.58 -18.99
CA LEU A 180 2.34 -19.89 -17.75
C LEU A 180 0.91 -19.35 -17.76
N GLU A 181 0.69 -18.07 -18.10
CA GLU A 181 -0.64 -17.47 -18.18
C GLU A 181 -1.50 -18.09 -19.31
N THR A 182 -0.88 -18.56 -20.39
CA THR A 182 -1.59 -19.33 -21.43
C THR A 182 -1.79 -20.81 -21.08
N GLY A 183 -1.14 -21.29 -20.01
CA GLY A 183 -1.26 -22.65 -19.52
C GLY A 183 -2.56 -22.78 -18.73
N HIS A 184 -3.48 -23.62 -19.21
CA HIS A 184 -4.83 -23.73 -18.62
C HIS A 184 -4.71 -24.24 -17.18
N VAL A 185 -4.79 -23.35 -16.19
CA VAL A 185 -4.72 -23.74 -14.78
C VAL A 185 -5.90 -24.68 -14.49
N GLY A 186 -5.59 -25.96 -14.29
CA GLY A 186 -6.54 -26.96 -13.80
C GLY A 186 -7.68 -27.36 -14.74
N ASN A 187 -7.57 -27.17 -16.06
CA ASN A 187 -8.64 -27.55 -17.01
C ASN A 187 -9.98 -26.81 -16.74
N THR A 188 -9.90 -25.57 -16.26
CA THR A 188 -11.04 -24.74 -15.80
C THR A 188 -11.67 -23.88 -16.90
N GLU A 189 -11.18 -23.96 -18.14
CA GLU A 189 -11.78 -23.29 -19.30
C GLU A 189 -13.25 -23.66 -19.46
N GLY A 190 -14.06 -22.67 -19.86
CA GLY A 190 -15.48 -22.89 -20.15
C GLY A 190 -16.42 -22.75 -18.94
N VAL A 191 -15.91 -22.73 -17.69
CA VAL A 191 -16.73 -22.64 -16.47
C VAL A 191 -17.64 -21.41 -16.50
N PHE A 192 -17.09 -20.24 -16.82
CA PHE A 192 -17.87 -19.00 -16.87
C PHE A 192 -18.56 -18.75 -18.22
N GLU A 193 -18.12 -19.38 -19.31
CA GLU A 193 -18.53 -19.03 -20.68
C GLU A 193 -20.02 -19.27 -20.95
N THR A 194 -20.55 -20.35 -20.36
CA THR A 194 -21.94 -20.78 -20.56
C THR A 194 -22.92 -20.05 -19.63
N VAL A 195 -22.41 -19.33 -18.62
CA VAL A 195 -23.24 -18.63 -17.64
C VAL A 195 -24.01 -17.48 -18.30
N VAL A 196 -25.33 -17.50 -18.15
CA VAL A 196 -26.22 -16.41 -18.57
C VAL A 196 -26.45 -15.49 -17.38
N LEU A 197 -25.96 -14.25 -17.48
CA LEU A 197 -26.17 -13.24 -16.45
C LEU A 197 -27.53 -12.59 -16.65
N ASP A 198 -28.22 -12.30 -15.55
CA ASP A 198 -29.35 -11.38 -15.57
C ASP A 198 -28.88 -9.96 -15.94
N PRO A 199 -29.80 -9.05 -16.31
CA PRO A 199 -29.43 -7.71 -16.77
C PRO A 199 -28.61 -6.91 -15.75
N ALA A 200 -28.90 -7.02 -14.45
CA ALA A 200 -28.22 -6.26 -13.41
C ALA A 200 -26.80 -6.77 -13.19
N ARG A 201 -26.62 -8.08 -13.03
CA ARG A 201 -25.28 -8.69 -12.93
C ARG A 201 -24.44 -8.45 -14.16
N ARG A 202 -25.04 -8.47 -15.35
CA ARG A 202 -24.35 -8.15 -16.60
C ARG A 202 -23.82 -6.72 -16.60
N GLU A 203 -24.63 -5.76 -16.15
CA GLU A 203 -24.23 -4.35 -16.07
C GLU A 203 -23.08 -4.15 -15.08
N LEU A 204 -23.21 -4.71 -13.86
CA LEU A 204 -22.17 -4.62 -12.82
C LEU A 204 -20.86 -5.28 -13.26
N ALA A 205 -20.91 -6.49 -13.83
CA ALA A 205 -19.72 -7.18 -14.34
C ALA A 205 -19.06 -6.41 -15.51
N SER A 206 -19.87 -5.82 -16.41
CA SER A 206 -19.36 -4.98 -17.49
C SER A 206 -18.72 -3.68 -16.99
N GLU A 207 -19.27 -3.06 -15.94
CA GLU A 207 -18.69 -1.87 -15.30
C GLU A 207 -17.36 -2.22 -14.64
N ALA A 208 -17.32 -3.30 -13.85
CA ALA A 208 -16.11 -3.76 -13.18
C ALA A 208 -14.99 -4.09 -14.18
N CYS A 209 -15.34 -4.77 -15.28
CA CYS A 209 -14.46 -5.03 -16.41
C CYS A 209 -13.86 -3.72 -16.98
N GLN A 210 -14.69 -2.72 -17.28
CA GLN A 210 -14.22 -1.43 -17.81
C GLN A 210 -13.32 -0.67 -16.85
N ARG A 211 -13.67 -0.65 -15.55
CA ARG A 211 -12.87 -0.01 -14.52
C ARG A 211 -11.50 -0.66 -14.39
N MET A 212 -11.40 -1.99 -14.48
CA MET A 212 -10.11 -2.67 -14.49
C MET A 212 -9.24 -2.27 -15.69
N PHE A 213 -9.82 -2.17 -16.89
CA PHE A 213 -9.08 -1.63 -18.04
C PHE A 213 -8.58 -0.20 -17.80
N GLY A 214 -9.38 0.65 -17.15
CA GLY A 214 -8.96 1.99 -16.74
C GLY A 214 -7.83 2.00 -15.71
N ILE A 215 -7.79 1.03 -14.79
CA ILE A 215 -6.66 0.84 -13.86
C ILE A 215 -5.37 0.58 -14.65
N PHE A 216 -5.41 -0.33 -15.63
CA PHE A 216 -4.24 -0.69 -16.42
C PHE A 216 -3.81 0.38 -17.41
N ASP A 217 -4.74 1.18 -17.95
CA ASP A 217 -4.42 2.37 -18.75
C ASP A 217 -3.51 3.33 -17.96
N ASN A 218 -3.90 3.65 -16.71
CA ASN A 218 -3.09 4.48 -15.81
C ASN A 218 -1.71 3.84 -15.47
N ILE A 219 -1.66 2.51 -15.38
CA ILE A 219 -0.40 1.78 -15.13
C ILE A 219 0.52 1.88 -16.35
N PHE A 220 -0.01 1.72 -17.57
CA PHE A 220 0.77 1.84 -18.80
C PHE A 220 1.22 3.28 -19.06
N ASP A 221 0.40 4.28 -18.70
CA ASP A 221 0.81 5.68 -18.66
C ASP A 221 2.00 5.88 -17.69
N GLY A 222 1.96 5.25 -16.51
CA GLY A 222 3.07 5.27 -15.56
C GLY A 222 4.35 4.65 -16.11
N PHE A 223 4.24 3.51 -16.81
CA PHE A 223 5.39 2.91 -17.49
C PHE A 223 5.95 3.80 -18.60
N LEU A 224 5.10 4.39 -19.43
CA LEU A 224 5.52 5.30 -20.50
C LEU A 224 6.17 6.57 -19.92
N HIS A 225 5.61 7.11 -18.84
CA HIS A 225 6.18 8.27 -18.16
C HIS A 225 7.59 7.97 -17.65
N TYR A 226 7.79 6.83 -16.99
CA TYR A 226 9.12 6.43 -16.52
C TYR A 226 10.10 6.25 -17.69
N ALA A 227 9.66 5.56 -18.74
CA ALA A 227 10.46 5.31 -19.93
C ALA A 227 10.95 6.61 -20.59
N THR A 228 10.05 7.55 -20.83
CA THR A 228 10.37 8.82 -21.50
C THR A 228 11.13 9.80 -20.60
N THR A 229 10.94 9.73 -19.27
CA THR A 229 11.58 10.64 -18.31
C THR A 229 12.99 10.19 -17.95
N TYR A 230 13.19 8.89 -17.71
CA TYR A 230 14.44 8.37 -17.16
C TYR A 230 15.23 7.58 -18.20
N LEU A 231 14.60 6.62 -18.90
CA LEU A 231 15.31 5.72 -19.80
C LEU A 231 15.77 6.44 -21.08
N ASP A 232 14.88 7.19 -21.74
CA ASP A 232 15.24 7.97 -22.93
C ASP A 232 16.28 9.06 -22.61
N ALA A 233 16.27 9.58 -21.38
CA ALA A 233 17.23 10.58 -20.91
C ALA A 233 18.55 9.98 -20.39
N GLY A 234 18.63 8.67 -20.19
CA GLY A 234 19.78 8.01 -19.56
C GLY A 234 20.01 8.44 -18.11
N THR A 235 18.92 8.72 -17.37
CA THR A 235 18.96 9.11 -15.96
C THR A 235 18.20 8.08 -15.12
N VAL A 236 18.32 8.18 -13.79
CA VAL A 236 17.54 7.37 -12.85
C VAL A 236 16.83 8.28 -11.85
N PRO A 237 15.68 7.87 -11.30
CA PRO A 237 15.00 8.71 -10.32
C PRO A 237 15.88 8.91 -9.08
N GLN A 238 15.84 10.14 -8.56
CA GLN A 238 16.62 10.55 -7.40
C GLN A 238 15.67 11.03 -6.31
N ARG A 239 15.83 10.48 -5.11
CA ARG A 239 15.13 10.99 -3.93
C ARG A 239 15.53 12.45 -3.72
N PRO A 240 14.58 13.41 -3.71
CA PRO A 240 14.91 14.79 -3.47
C PRO A 240 15.51 14.93 -2.07
N SER A 241 16.50 15.81 -1.92
CA SER A 241 16.94 16.22 -0.59
C SER A 241 15.74 16.81 0.15
N LEU A 242 15.44 16.26 1.31
CA LEU A 242 14.36 16.77 2.14
C LEU A 242 14.68 18.22 2.53
N PRO A 243 13.71 19.14 2.46
CA PRO A 243 13.93 20.48 2.96
C PRO A 243 14.30 20.39 4.44
N LEU A 244 15.38 21.09 4.84
CA LEU A 244 15.64 21.35 6.25
C LEU A 244 14.40 22.06 6.80
N LEU A 245 13.58 21.35 7.58
CA LEU A 245 12.51 22.00 8.30
C LEU A 245 13.14 23.06 9.21
N ALA A 246 12.61 24.28 9.11
CA ALA A 246 13.11 25.41 9.87
C ALA A 246 13.06 25.09 11.38
N ARG A 247 14.04 25.61 12.12
CA ARG A 247 14.38 25.35 13.53
C ARG A 247 13.29 25.60 14.58
N ALA A 248 12.03 25.78 14.19
CA ALA A 248 10.94 25.84 15.14
C ALA A 248 10.76 24.45 15.78
N ASP A 249 10.64 24.47 17.10
CA ASP A 249 10.29 23.31 17.91
C ASP A 249 8.77 23.43 18.16
N TRP A 250 8.00 22.47 17.65
CA TRP A 250 6.57 22.35 17.93
C TRP A 250 6.25 20.89 18.21
N THR A 251 5.13 20.70 18.89
CA THR A 251 4.50 19.40 19.08
C THR A 251 3.14 19.45 18.41
N ALA A 252 2.80 18.42 17.65
CA ALA A 252 1.48 18.26 17.07
C ALA A 252 0.43 18.42 18.18
N PRO A 253 -0.60 19.26 17.95
CA PRO A 253 -1.61 19.52 18.96
C PRO A 253 -2.38 18.23 19.31
N ALA A 254 -2.77 18.09 20.57
CA ALA A 254 -3.58 16.95 21.00
C ALA A 254 -4.97 16.99 20.34
N LEU A 255 -5.46 15.87 19.85
CA LEU A 255 -6.80 15.76 19.30
C LEU A 255 -7.83 15.59 20.42
N VAL A 256 -8.86 16.44 20.44
CA VAL A 256 -9.98 16.34 21.38
C VAL A 256 -11.27 16.17 20.59
N ILE A 257 -11.92 15.01 20.76
CA ILE A 257 -13.21 14.74 20.14
C ILE A 257 -14.33 15.11 21.11
N ASN A 258 -15.07 16.17 20.78
CA ASN A 258 -16.22 16.64 21.52
C ASN A 258 -17.47 15.82 21.13
N PRO A 259 -18.07 15.05 22.06
CA PRO A 259 -19.26 14.26 21.75
C PRO A 259 -20.46 15.17 21.50
N ARG A 260 -21.28 14.82 20.51
CA ARG A 260 -22.51 15.56 20.19
C ARG A 260 -23.72 15.04 20.95
N ASP A 261 -23.70 13.75 21.26
CA ASP A 261 -24.78 13.02 21.90
C ASP A 261 -24.26 11.81 22.70
N GLU A 262 -25.20 11.02 23.23
CA GLU A 262 -24.90 9.83 24.03
C GLU A 262 -24.24 8.71 23.21
N HIS A 263 -24.51 8.61 21.90
CA HIS A 263 -23.89 7.59 21.05
C HIS A 263 -22.41 7.91 20.83
N ASP A 264 -22.07 9.17 20.55
CA ASP A 264 -20.68 9.62 20.47
C ASP A 264 -19.95 9.38 21.80
N THR A 265 -20.61 9.72 22.92
CA THR A 265 -20.06 9.50 24.28
C THR A 265 -19.81 8.02 24.54
N GLU A 266 -20.72 7.15 24.08
CA GLU A 266 -20.57 5.71 24.22
C GLU A 266 -19.42 5.14 23.39
N LEU A 267 -19.26 5.59 22.15
CA LEU A 267 -18.15 5.14 21.31
C LEU A 267 -16.80 5.65 21.82
N LEU A 268 -16.71 6.88 22.32
CA LEU A 268 -15.48 7.40 22.95
C LEU A 268 -15.08 6.58 24.18
N ARG A 269 -16.06 6.17 25.00
CA ARG A 269 -15.80 5.27 26.14
C ARG A 269 -15.28 3.91 25.68
N HIS A 270 -15.83 3.38 24.59
CA HIS A 270 -15.37 2.14 23.98
C HIS A 270 -13.93 2.25 23.47
N ILE A 271 -13.59 3.35 22.81
CA ILE A 271 -12.22 3.67 22.36
C ILE A 271 -11.27 3.76 23.56
N GLU A 272 -11.63 4.48 24.62
CA GLU A 272 -10.76 4.65 25.80
C GLU A 272 -10.47 3.31 26.50
N GLN A 273 -11.45 2.40 26.57
CA GLN A 273 -11.22 1.05 27.09
C GLN A 273 -10.17 0.29 26.29
N HIS A 274 -10.10 0.49 24.98
CA HIS A 274 -9.06 -0.10 24.14
C HIS A 274 -7.72 0.62 24.31
N LYS A 275 -7.71 1.96 24.42
CA LYS A 275 -6.49 2.73 24.73
C LYS A 275 -5.85 2.26 26.03
N ASP A 276 -6.63 2.01 27.08
CA ASP A 276 -6.14 1.45 28.35
C ASP A 276 -5.45 0.09 28.17
N ARG A 277 -5.99 -0.78 27.30
CA ARG A 277 -5.36 -2.08 26.98
C ARG A 277 -4.05 -1.89 26.23
N LEU A 278 -3.99 -0.95 25.27
CA LEU A 278 -2.75 -0.64 24.54
C LEU A 278 -1.68 -0.10 25.48
N ARG A 279 -2.01 0.83 26.38
CA ARG A 279 -1.06 1.39 27.38
C ARG A 279 -0.44 0.32 28.27
N ALA A 280 -1.21 -0.72 28.59
CA ALA A 280 -0.77 -1.86 29.39
C ALA A 280 0.05 -2.90 28.60
N HIS A 281 0.26 -2.70 27.29
CA HIS A 281 0.91 -3.69 26.44
C HIS A 281 2.42 -3.85 26.79
N PRO A 282 2.96 -5.09 26.88
CA PRO A 282 4.36 -5.33 27.26
C PRO A 282 5.40 -4.69 26.35
N PHE A 283 5.06 -4.49 25.07
CA PHE A 283 5.93 -3.74 24.14
C PHE A 283 6.16 -2.30 24.61
N TYR A 284 5.13 -1.61 25.09
CA TYR A 284 5.24 -0.25 25.59
C TYR A 284 5.93 -0.17 26.95
N GLU A 285 5.81 -1.21 27.78
CA GLU A 285 6.67 -1.36 28.95
C GLU A 285 8.15 -1.49 28.54
N TRP A 286 8.45 -2.30 27.52
CA TRP A 286 9.81 -2.43 26.99
C TRP A 286 10.36 -1.10 26.45
N LEU A 287 9.55 -0.32 25.70
CA LEU A 287 9.96 1.02 25.23
C LEU A 287 10.36 1.94 26.38
N ARG A 288 9.59 1.93 27.49
CA ARG A 288 9.83 2.77 28.67
C ARG A 288 10.98 2.32 29.58
N SER A 289 11.52 1.11 29.39
CA SER A 289 12.61 0.60 30.24
C SER A 289 13.95 1.33 30.00
N ASP A 290 14.85 1.41 30.97
CA ASP A 290 16.16 2.06 30.77
C ASP A 290 17.28 1.07 30.36
N GLN A 291 16.91 -0.10 29.85
CA GLN A 291 17.88 -1.19 29.60
C GLN A 291 18.77 -0.98 28.37
N GLN A 292 18.37 -0.12 27.44
CA GLN A 292 19.05 0.14 26.16
C GLN A 292 18.92 1.61 25.79
N GLY A 293 19.88 2.13 25.02
CA GLY A 293 19.84 3.50 24.50
C GLY A 293 18.61 3.75 23.63
N ALA A 294 18.12 4.98 23.65
CA ALA A 294 16.88 5.36 22.99
C ALA A 294 16.94 5.18 21.46
N ALA A 295 18.04 5.62 20.83
CA ALA A 295 18.24 5.46 19.40
C ALA A 295 18.29 3.97 18.99
N GLU A 296 18.92 3.14 19.82
CA GLU A 296 19.03 1.70 19.58
C GLU A 296 17.67 1.00 19.66
N LYS A 297 16.83 1.38 20.63
CA LYS A 297 15.46 0.86 20.69
C LYS A 297 14.65 1.20 19.46
N LEU A 298 14.71 2.45 19.00
CA LEU A 298 14.00 2.88 17.79
C LEU A 298 14.45 2.06 16.57
N ARG A 299 15.77 1.86 16.40
CA ARG A 299 16.33 1.03 15.32
C ARG A 299 15.81 -0.41 15.32
N GLN A 300 15.48 -0.96 16.49
CA GLN A 300 15.05 -2.36 16.60
C GLN A 300 13.60 -2.62 16.19
N PHE A 301 12.74 -1.61 16.07
CA PHE A 301 11.34 -1.85 15.67
C PHE A 301 10.83 -0.94 14.56
N ILE A 302 11.36 0.29 14.41
CA ILE A 302 10.87 1.23 13.38
C ILE A 302 10.86 0.65 11.96
N PRO A 303 11.82 -0.19 11.52
CA PRO A 303 11.73 -0.85 10.22
C PRO A 303 10.40 -1.58 10.00
N MET A 304 9.80 -2.15 11.04
CA MET A 304 8.53 -2.89 10.93
C MET A 304 7.31 -2.00 10.67
N TRP A 305 7.40 -0.73 11.07
CA TRP A 305 6.27 0.21 11.03
C TRP A 305 6.20 1.00 9.74
N VAL A 306 7.10 0.73 8.78
CA VAL A 306 7.13 1.40 7.47
C VAL A 306 5.78 1.34 6.78
N MET A 307 5.13 0.17 6.79
CA MET A 307 3.85 -0.02 6.11
C MET A 307 2.71 0.68 6.82
N ASP A 308 2.71 0.73 8.16
CA ASP A 308 1.68 1.46 8.90
C ASP A 308 1.86 2.96 8.73
N ILE A 309 3.10 3.46 8.70
CA ILE A 309 3.38 4.90 8.59
C ILE A 309 3.16 5.39 7.15
N LEU A 310 3.79 4.74 6.17
CA LEU A 310 3.71 5.17 4.77
C LEU A 310 2.42 4.70 4.09
N GLY A 311 1.90 3.52 4.43
CA GLY A 311 0.63 3.02 3.91
C GLY A 311 -0.59 3.78 4.43
N TYR A 312 -0.53 4.34 5.65
CA TYR A 312 -1.60 5.17 6.20
C TYR A 312 -1.90 6.40 5.34
N ARG A 313 -0.88 6.95 4.66
CA ARG A 313 -1.08 8.04 3.69
C ARG A 313 -2.03 7.65 2.58
N ASP A 314 -1.87 6.47 1.99
CA ASP A 314 -2.73 6.05 0.87
C ASP A 314 -4.12 5.65 1.35
N LEU A 315 -4.22 5.03 2.53
CA LEU A 315 -5.50 4.73 3.18
C LEU A 315 -6.31 6.02 3.38
N THR A 316 -5.71 7.04 3.98
CA THR A 316 -6.37 8.33 4.22
C THR A 316 -6.65 9.08 2.93
N LYS A 317 -5.74 9.05 1.96
CA LYS A 317 -5.87 9.80 0.71
C LYS A 317 -6.83 9.21 -0.32
N TYR A 318 -7.03 7.89 -0.34
CA TYR A 318 -7.76 7.23 -1.42
C TYR A 318 -8.92 6.34 -0.96
N ALA A 319 -8.82 5.71 0.21
CA ALA A 319 -9.87 4.81 0.69
C ALA A 319 -10.88 5.54 1.59
N LEU A 320 -10.40 6.37 2.51
CA LEU A 320 -11.25 7.11 3.46
C LEU A 320 -11.91 8.34 2.82
N THR A 321 -11.29 8.97 1.82
CA THR A 321 -11.89 10.11 1.12
C THR A 321 -12.99 9.71 0.15
N PHE A 322 -13.91 10.65 -0.07
CA PHE A 322 -14.90 10.62 -1.15
C PHE A 322 -14.31 11.29 -2.40
N ALA A 323 -14.31 10.58 -3.54
CA ALA A 323 -13.77 11.12 -4.79
C ALA A 323 -14.56 12.36 -5.29
N GLN A 324 -15.87 12.41 -5.01
CA GLN A 324 -16.76 13.51 -5.38
C GLN A 324 -17.65 13.85 -4.17
N PRO A 325 -17.15 14.61 -3.18
CA PRO A 325 -17.89 14.88 -1.95
C PRO A 325 -19.09 15.79 -2.20
N ALA A 326 -20.29 15.25 -2.10
CA ALA A 326 -21.56 15.93 -2.30
C ALA A 326 -22.06 16.62 -1.03
N SER A 327 -21.81 16.06 0.15
CA SER A 327 -22.34 16.57 1.43
C SER A 327 -21.32 17.36 2.26
N ALA A 328 -21.78 18.10 3.28
CA ALA A 328 -20.88 18.81 4.20
C ALA A 328 -20.09 17.82 5.07
N GLU A 329 -20.71 16.71 5.42
CA GLU A 329 -20.13 15.61 6.18
C GLU A 329 -19.01 14.92 5.39
N GLU A 330 -19.22 14.62 4.11
CA GLU A 330 -18.18 14.06 3.23
C GLU A 330 -17.00 15.03 3.04
N ARG A 331 -17.28 16.33 2.91
CA ARG A 331 -16.22 17.36 2.83
C ARG A 331 -15.42 17.46 4.14
N ALA A 332 -16.06 17.31 5.29
CA ALA A 332 -15.38 17.30 6.59
C ALA A 332 -14.44 16.09 6.73
N VAL A 333 -14.90 14.89 6.35
CA VAL A 333 -14.05 13.69 6.30
C VAL A 333 -12.86 13.89 5.38
N ASN A 334 -13.09 14.39 4.15
CA ASN A 334 -12.02 14.63 3.19
C ASN A 334 -10.99 15.64 3.71
N ALA A 335 -11.43 16.73 4.35
CA ALA A 335 -10.54 17.75 4.87
C ALA A 335 -9.60 17.18 5.94
N TRP A 336 -10.15 16.39 6.88
CA TRP A 336 -9.33 15.76 7.92
C TRP A 336 -8.39 14.70 7.35
N ALA A 337 -8.90 13.75 6.56
CA ALA A 337 -8.08 12.71 5.94
C ALA A 337 -6.96 13.29 5.07
N SER A 338 -7.22 14.38 4.34
CA SER A 338 -6.21 15.07 3.53
C SER A 338 -5.10 15.68 4.38
N ARG A 339 -5.42 16.25 5.56
CA ARG A 339 -4.41 16.75 6.52
C ARG A 339 -3.51 15.60 6.97
N LEU A 340 -4.11 14.50 7.43
CA LEU A 340 -3.43 13.31 7.95
C LEU A 340 -2.52 12.65 6.91
N SER A 341 -2.93 12.63 5.64
CA SER A 341 -2.14 12.04 4.53
C SER A 341 -0.77 12.70 4.32
N ARG A 342 -0.53 13.88 4.91
CA ARG A 342 0.74 14.61 4.83
C ARG A 342 1.72 14.27 5.96
N HIS A 343 1.27 13.65 7.05
CA HIS A 343 2.09 13.45 8.25
C HIS A 343 3.34 12.59 7.97
N SER A 344 3.19 11.54 7.15
CA SER A 344 4.27 10.58 6.89
C SER A 344 5.40 11.12 6.00
N GLN A 345 5.27 12.33 5.44
CA GLN A 345 6.31 12.95 4.59
C GLN A 345 7.64 13.16 5.33
N LEU A 346 7.59 13.30 6.66
CA LEU A 346 8.78 13.52 7.49
C LEU A 346 9.46 12.23 7.92
N PHE A 347 8.79 11.08 7.77
CA PHE A 347 9.28 9.82 8.32
C PHE A 347 10.64 9.39 7.73
N LEU A 348 10.90 9.69 6.45
CA LEU A 348 12.19 9.34 5.87
C LEU A 348 13.34 10.24 6.36
N SER A 349 13.07 11.42 6.92
CA SER A 349 14.09 12.19 7.66
C SER A 349 14.55 11.42 8.89
N ASP A 350 13.59 10.91 9.67
CA ASP A 350 13.84 10.11 10.87
C ASP A 350 14.56 8.81 10.52
N TRP A 351 14.18 8.19 9.40
CA TRP A 351 14.86 7.01 8.84
C TRP A 351 16.35 7.26 8.62
N ASP A 352 16.68 8.38 7.98
CA ASP A 352 18.05 8.77 7.69
C ASP A 352 18.81 9.11 8.99
N ALA A 353 18.19 9.85 9.91
CA ALA A 353 18.79 10.23 11.20
C ALA A 353 19.05 9.02 12.12
N LEU A 354 18.19 8.00 12.06
CA LEU A 354 18.40 6.74 12.76
C LEU A 354 19.45 5.84 12.07
N GLY A 355 19.89 6.16 10.85
CA GLY A 355 20.86 5.36 10.10
C GLY A 355 20.32 4.00 9.65
N LEU A 356 19.02 3.92 9.34
CA LEU A 356 18.36 2.64 9.05
C LEU A 356 18.80 2.03 7.72
N ASP A 357 19.25 2.84 6.76
CA ASP A 357 19.86 2.31 5.53
C ASP A 357 21.16 1.56 5.81
N GLN A 358 21.98 2.06 6.73
CA GLN A 358 23.23 1.40 7.12
C GLN A 358 22.94 0.15 7.94
N LEU A 359 21.93 0.22 8.82
CA LEU A 359 21.50 -0.92 9.64
C LEU A 359 21.02 -2.09 8.77
N LEU A 360 20.16 -1.81 7.78
CA LEU A 360 19.60 -2.85 6.92
C LEU A 360 20.57 -3.26 5.81
N ASN A 361 21.34 -2.31 5.27
CA ASN A 361 22.31 -2.51 4.20
C ASN A 361 21.73 -3.27 2.98
N HIS A 362 20.47 -3.01 2.66
CA HIS A 362 19.80 -3.62 1.52
C HIS A 362 20.09 -2.85 0.23
N THR A 363 20.30 -3.58 -0.88
CA THR A 363 20.07 -3.06 -2.23
C THR A 363 18.58 -2.85 -2.49
N ALA A 364 18.24 -2.23 -3.62
CA ALA A 364 16.84 -2.04 -4.04
C ALA A 364 16.04 -3.36 -4.09
N SER A 365 16.59 -4.42 -4.70
CA SER A 365 15.91 -5.72 -4.77
C SER A 365 15.74 -6.38 -3.40
N GLN A 366 16.73 -6.23 -2.51
CA GLN A 366 16.64 -6.73 -1.13
C GLN A 366 15.62 -5.94 -0.30
N ALA A 367 15.48 -4.63 -0.53
CA ALA A 367 14.46 -3.81 0.10
C ALA A 367 13.05 -4.24 -0.35
N LEU A 368 12.86 -4.54 -1.64
CA LEU A 368 11.61 -5.12 -2.15
C LEU A 368 11.34 -6.51 -1.56
N GLU A 369 12.37 -7.35 -1.46
CA GLU A 369 12.23 -8.69 -0.88
C GLU A 369 11.84 -8.61 0.60
N TRP A 370 12.52 -7.78 1.38
CA TRP A 370 12.18 -7.50 2.76
C TRP A 370 10.75 -6.95 2.90
N LEU A 371 10.37 -5.96 2.09
CA LEU A 371 9.07 -5.30 2.23
C LEU A 371 7.90 -6.23 1.90
N PHE A 372 8.03 -7.14 0.93
CA PHE A 372 6.92 -7.94 0.40
C PHE A 372 6.98 -9.44 0.69
N PHE A 373 8.15 -10.00 1.02
CA PHE A 373 8.31 -11.43 1.32
C PHE A 373 8.71 -11.74 2.76
N ASP A 374 9.15 -10.75 3.53
CA ASP A 374 9.36 -10.95 4.96
C ASP A 374 8.00 -11.19 5.66
N ALA A 375 7.89 -12.34 6.33
CA ALA A 375 6.68 -12.73 7.04
C ALA A 375 6.36 -11.80 8.22
N ASP A 376 7.37 -11.10 8.75
CA ASP A 376 7.15 -10.05 9.74
C ASP A 376 6.34 -8.88 9.16
N MET A 377 6.54 -8.56 7.88
CA MET A 377 5.88 -7.44 7.20
C MET A 377 4.47 -7.80 6.71
N ASP A 378 4.15 -9.11 6.53
CA ASP A 378 2.85 -9.58 6.04
C ASP A 378 1.68 -9.02 6.88
N LEU A 379 1.80 -9.02 8.21
CA LEU A 379 0.74 -8.53 9.10
C LEU A 379 0.41 -7.05 8.85
N HIS A 380 1.45 -6.22 8.68
CA HIS A 380 1.29 -4.78 8.48
C HIS A 380 0.62 -4.48 7.13
N ARG A 381 1.06 -5.17 6.06
CA ARG A 381 0.45 -5.02 4.73
C ARG A 381 -0.98 -5.55 4.69
N GLN A 382 -1.25 -6.68 5.35
CA GLN A 382 -2.60 -7.23 5.45
C GLN A 382 -3.55 -6.27 6.16
N ASN A 383 -3.13 -5.68 7.29
CA ASN A 383 -3.95 -4.71 8.02
C ASN A 383 -4.31 -3.49 7.14
N MET A 384 -3.36 -2.96 6.36
CA MET A 384 -3.65 -1.85 5.44
C MET A 384 -4.70 -2.22 4.37
N MET A 385 -4.65 -3.45 3.84
CA MET A 385 -5.65 -3.94 2.88
C MET A 385 -7.03 -4.07 3.52
N GLU A 386 -7.11 -4.63 4.73
CA GLU A 386 -8.38 -4.78 5.44
C GLU A 386 -8.98 -3.42 5.84
N PHE A 387 -8.16 -2.47 6.30
CA PHE A 387 -8.63 -1.11 6.55
C PHE A 387 -9.13 -0.43 5.28
N ALA A 388 -8.45 -0.61 4.15
CA ALA A 388 -8.93 -0.08 2.88
C ALA A 388 -10.29 -0.68 2.50
N LYS A 389 -10.48 -2.00 2.63
CA LYS A 389 -11.77 -2.65 2.37
C LYS A 389 -12.88 -2.13 3.27
N ILE A 390 -12.64 -2.02 4.57
CA ILE A 390 -13.61 -1.48 5.54
C ILE A 390 -14.02 -0.06 5.16
N ALA A 391 -13.04 0.82 4.92
CA ALA A 391 -13.29 2.21 4.53
C ALA A 391 -14.11 2.31 3.22
N LEU A 392 -13.76 1.49 2.22
CA LEU A 392 -14.44 1.47 0.93
C LEU A 392 -15.86 0.91 1.02
N ARG A 393 -16.08 -0.11 1.87
CA ARG A 393 -17.38 -0.76 2.08
C ARG A 393 -18.40 0.18 2.72
N HIS A 394 -17.95 1.07 3.60
CA HIS A 394 -18.81 2.03 4.29
C HIS A 394 -18.84 3.38 3.57
N LYS A 395 -19.90 3.62 2.80
CA LYS A 395 -20.13 4.90 2.08
C LYS A 395 -20.67 6.03 2.98
N ASP A 396 -20.97 5.72 4.23
CA ASP A 396 -21.46 6.69 5.20
C ASP A 396 -20.32 7.56 5.76
N PRO A 397 -20.38 8.89 5.65
CA PRO A 397 -19.32 9.78 6.14
C PRO A 397 -19.13 9.70 7.66
N VAL A 398 -20.18 9.41 8.44
CA VAL A 398 -20.08 9.27 9.90
C VAL A 398 -19.28 8.03 10.29
N LEU A 399 -19.48 6.91 9.59
CA LEU A 399 -18.70 5.69 9.85
C LEU A 399 -17.23 5.85 9.47
N ARG A 400 -16.94 6.50 8.33
CA ARG A 400 -15.56 6.81 7.94
C ARG A 400 -14.88 7.79 8.90
N TRP A 401 -15.65 8.75 9.41
CA TRP A 401 -15.17 9.65 10.46
C TRP A 401 -14.77 8.90 11.72
N TRP A 402 -15.61 8.01 12.23
CA TRP A 402 -15.29 7.23 13.42
C TRP A 402 -14.18 6.21 13.20
N MET A 403 -14.03 5.70 11.98
CA MET A 403 -12.85 4.92 11.60
C MET A 403 -11.57 5.77 11.68
N LEU A 404 -11.58 7.01 11.19
CA LEU A 404 -10.46 7.95 11.36
C LEU A 404 -10.16 8.21 12.84
N VAL A 405 -11.18 8.44 13.67
CA VAL A 405 -10.99 8.61 15.13
C VAL A 405 -10.32 7.38 15.75
N ALA A 406 -10.75 6.17 15.39
CA ALA A 406 -10.13 4.94 15.90
C ALA A 406 -8.66 4.81 15.46
N LEU A 407 -8.36 5.07 14.17
CA LEU A 407 -6.99 5.03 13.64
C LEU A 407 -6.10 6.07 14.34
N GLU A 408 -6.54 7.33 14.43
CA GLU A 408 -5.80 8.40 15.11
C GLU A 408 -5.62 8.11 16.60
N SER A 409 -6.60 7.47 17.26
CA SER A 409 -6.48 7.06 18.67
C SER A 409 -5.38 6.00 18.87
N THR A 410 -5.21 5.07 17.92
CA THR A 410 -4.08 4.12 17.97
C THR A 410 -2.74 4.81 17.72
N GLY A 411 -2.70 5.78 16.81
CA GLY A 411 -1.54 6.63 16.55
C GLY A 411 -1.14 7.49 17.75
N GLU A 412 -2.10 8.10 18.43
CA GLU A 412 -1.90 8.88 19.67
C GLU A 412 -1.21 8.02 20.74
N GLU A 413 -1.68 6.79 20.95
CA GLU A 413 -1.06 5.87 21.90
C GLU A 413 0.34 5.44 21.45
N PHE A 414 0.59 5.28 20.15
CA PHE A 414 1.92 5.02 19.62
C PHE A 414 2.88 6.19 19.85
N PHE A 415 2.47 7.41 19.54
CA PHE A 415 3.28 8.62 19.71
C PHE A 415 3.51 8.96 21.18
N ALA A 416 2.55 8.72 22.07
CA ALA A 416 2.73 8.90 23.50
C ALA A 416 3.90 8.08 24.08
N GLN A 417 4.21 6.92 23.47
CA GLN A 417 5.33 6.08 23.88
C GLN A 417 6.62 6.36 23.12
N THR A 418 6.52 6.72 21.83
CA THR A 418 7.68 6.92 20.96
C THR A 418 8.24 8.32 21.01
N GLN A 419 7.45 9.35 21.31
CA GLN A 419 7.92 10.74 21.38
C GLN A 419 8.99 10.95 22.47
N PRO A 420 8.81 10.52 23.73
CA PRO A 420 9.87 10.66 24.74
C PRO A 420 11.16 9.93 24.34
N LEU A 421 11.00 8.77 23.69
CA LEU A 421 12.11 7.97 23.18
C LEU A 421 12.83 8.67 22.03
N ALA A 422 12.09 9.27 21.10
CA ALA A 422 12.64 10.05 19.99
C ALA A 422 13.44 11.24 20.50
N LEU A 423 12.88 12.03 21.43
CA LEU A 423 13.58 13.16 22.03
C LEU A 423 14.87 12.74 22.77
N ALA A 424 14.85 11.59 23.46
CA ALA A 424 16.05 11.03 24.07
C ALA A 424 17.08 10.59 23.01
N ALA A 425 16.65 9.99 21.90
CA ALA A 425 17.51 9.62 20.79
C ALA A 425 18.12 10.84 20.07
N GLU A 426 17.38 11.95 19.96
CA GLU A 426 17.91 13.23 19.47
C GLU A 426 19.06 13.71 20.37
N ALA A 427 18.90 13.62 21.69
CA ALA A 427 19.94 13.99 22.66
C ALA A 427 21.15 13.04 22.62
N GLU A 428 20.95 11.75 22.37
CA GLU A 428 22.02 10.74 22.25
C GLU A 428 22.84 10.90 20.97
N THR A 429 22.20 11.21 19.84
CA THR A 429 22.82 11.13 18.51
C THR A 429 23.08 12.48 17.85
N GLY A 430 22.37 13.53 18.29
CA GLY A 430 22.35 14.83 17.62
C GLY A 430 21.53 14.86 16.32
N GLY A 431 20.95 13.73 15.89
CA GLY A 431 20.03 13.65 14.74
C GLY A 431 18.61 14.04 15.14
N ARG A 432 17.90 14.80 14.30
CA ARG A 432 16.52 15.22 14.55
C ARG A 432 15.54 14.18 14.01
N LEU A 433 14.51 13.88 14.80
CA LEU A 433 13.47 12.88 14.52
C LEU A 433 12.10 13.57 14.48
N ASP A 434 11.85 14.35 13.43
CA ASP A 434 10.65 15.19 13.32
C ASP A 434 9.35 14.38 13.37
N TYR A 435 9.28 13.23 12.71
CA TYR A 435 8.05 12.44 12.69
C TYR A 435 7.76 11.82 14.06
N LEU A 436 8.72 11.08 14.61
CA LEU A 436 8.62 10.31 15.84
C LEU A 436 8.59 11.20 17.09
N ALA A 437 9.22 12.37 17.06
CA ALA A 437 9.12 13.37 18.13
C ALA A 437 7.79 14.15 18.12
N GLY A 438 6.86 13.81 17.20
CA GLY A 438 5.53 14.41 17.15
C GLY A 438 5.49 15.76 16.46
N ARG A 439 6.42 16.07 15.55
CA ARG A 439 6.48 17.35 14.81
C ARG A 439 5.83 17.25 13.42
N HIS A 440 5.04 16.19 13.18
CA HIS A 440 4.46 15.85 11.89
C HIS A 440 3.18 16.62 11.50
N ASP A 441 2.66 17.47 12.38
CA ASP A 441 1.51 18.34 12.10
C ASP A 441 1.84 19.81 12.48
N PRO A 442 2.46 20.59 11.56
CA PRO A 442 2.87 21.96 11.86
C PRO A 442 1.65 22.88 12.06
N PRO A 443 1.75 23.88 12.96
CA PRO A 443 0.71 24.89 13.10
C PRO A 443 0.56 25.70 11.81
N ASP A 444 -0.67 26.08 11.46
CA ASP A 444 -0.92 27.03 10.36
C ASP A 444 -0.26 28.38 10.68
N ASP A 445 0.16 29.14 9.65
CA ASP A 445 0.81 30.44 9.82
C ASP A 445 -0.04 31.38 10.73
N GLY A 446 0.43 31.59 11.98
CA GLY A 446 -0.24 32.41 12.99
C GLY A 446 -0.97 31.64 14.11
N GLY A 447 -0.94 30.31 14.12
CA GLY A 447 -1.50 29.46 15.17
C GLY A 447 -0.59 29.32 16.40
N SER A 448 -1.20 29.09 17.58
CA SER A 448 -0.48 28.76 18.81
C SER A 448 0.33 27.48 18.64
N THR A 449 1.59 27.48 19.10
CA THR A 449 2.49 26.31 19.13
C THR A 449 2.14 25.29 20.22
N THR A 450 1.14 25.59 21.04
CA THR A 450 0.62 24.75 22.13
C THR A 450 -0.90 24.84 22.15
N GLY A 451 -1.59 23.74 21.85
CA GLY A 451 -3.06 23.71 21.85
C GLY A 451 -3.61 22.31 21.57
N SER A 452 -4.93 22.18 21.67
CA SER A 452 -5.68 21.02 21.21
C SER A 452 -6.43 21.35 19.92
N ILE A 453 -6.53 20.39 19.01
CA ILE A 453 -7.49 20.45 17.90
C ILE A 453 -8.80 19.86 18.42
N GLU A 454 -9.82 20.71 18.58
CA GLU A 454 -11.16 20.28 18.96
C GLU A 454 -11.99 19.96 17.72
N MET A 455 -12.55 18.75 17.66
CA MET A 455 -13.36 18.27 16.54
C MET A 455 -14.60 17.54 17.06
N ALA A 456 -15.64 17.46 16.26
CA ALA A 456 -16.84 16.67 16.55
C ALA A 456 -17.23 15.89 15.30
N ALA A 457 -17.97 14.79 15.48
CA ALA A 457 -18.48 14.02 14.35
C ALA A 457 -19.30 14.91 13.40
N PRO A 458 -19.28 14.66 12.09
CA PRO A 458 -19.98 15.52 11.13
C PRO A 458 -21.50 15.39 11.24
N ALA A 459 -22.01 14.27 11.75
CA ALA A 459 -23.42 14.04 12.08
C ALA A 459 -23.57 12.98 13.18
N SER A 460 -24.77 12.91 13.78
CA SER A 460 -25.10 11.91 14.81
C SER A 460 -25.25 10.50 14.23
N MET A 461 -24.87 9.50 15.01
CA MET A 461 -25.09 8.08 14.69
C MET A 461 -26.50 7.62 15.09
N THR A 462 -27.07 6.71 14.31
CA THR A 462 -28.14 5.79 14.71
C THR A 462 -27.57 4.67 15.58
N GLY A 463 -28.43 3.95 16.32
CA GLY A 463 -27.99 2.79 17.11
C GLY A 463 -27.29 1.70 16.28
N THR A 464 -27.76 1.48 15.04
CA THR A 464 -27.09 0.53 14.12
C THR A 464 -25.73 1.02 13.66
N GLN A 465 -25.57 2.32 13.37
CA GLN A 465 -24.27 2.90 13.04
C GLN A 465 -23.31 2.85 14.23
N LEU A 466 -23.79 3.04 15.46
CA LEU A 466 -22.98 2.92 16.67
C LEU A 466 -22.37 1.52 16.81
N GLU A 467 -23.19 0.47 16.69
CA GLU A 467 -22.69 -0.91 16.80
C GLU A 467 -21.69 -1.25 15.68
N LEU A 468 -21.93 -0.74 14.47
CA LEU A 468 -20.99 -0.90 13.37
C LEU A 468 -19.68 -0.14 13.62
N ALA A 469 -19.76 1.10 14.14
CA ALA A 469 -18.58 1.88 14.50
C ALA A 469 -17.76 1.23 15.63
N LYS A 470 -18.42 0.60 16.61
CA LYS A 470 -17.74 -0.22 17.64
C LYS A 470 -17.01 -1.41 17.00
N SER A 471 -17.65 -2.14 16.09
CA SER A 471 -17.02 -3.27 15.38
C SER A 471 -15.80 -2.83 14.54
N ILE A 472 -15.91 -1.71 13.83
CA ILE A 472 -14.76 -1.12 13.10
C ILE A 472 -13.65 -0.72 14.08
N THR A 473 -14.00 -0.11 15.21
CA THR A 473 -13.05 0.26 16.27
C THR A 473 -12.34 -0.97 16.83
N ASP A 474 -13.07 -2.04 17.15
CA ASP A 474 -12.51 -3.31 17.63
C ASP A 474 -11.49 -3.84 16.63
N HIS A 475 -11.83 -3.85 15.34
CA HIS A 475 -10.93 -4.33 14.29
C HIS A 475 -9.63 -3.49 14.18
N VAL A 476 -9.73 -2.17 14.29
CA VAL A 476 -8.57 -1.26 14.27
C VAL A 476 -7.66 -1.52 15.48
N PHE A 477 -8.24 -1.58 16.68
CA PHE A 477 -7.47 -1.79 17.91
C PHE A 477 -6.90 -3.21 18.04
N ASP A 478 -7.61 -4.24 17.58
CA ASP A 478 -7.11 -5.62 17.55
C ASP A 478 -5.95 -5.77 16.55
N SER A 479 -6.01 -5.05 15.43
CA SER A 479 -4.92 -4.98 14.46
C SER A 479 -3.68 -4.31 15.06
N MET A 480 -3.86 -3.20 15.78
CA MET A 480 -2.79 -2.55 16.54
C MET A 480 -2.18 -3.48 17.60
N GLN A 481 -3.01 -4.19 18.38
CA GLN A 481 -2.51 -5.16 19.37
C GLN A 481 -1.65 -6.25 18.71
N ARG A 482 -2.09 -6.80 17.57
CA ARG A 482 -1.30 -7.81 16.84
C ARG A 482 0.04 -7.24 16.37
N GLN A 483 0.07 -5.99 15.88
CA GLN A 483 1.31 -5.31 15.48
C GLN A 483 2.26 -5.09 16.67
N LEU A 484 1.74 -4.70 17.84
CA LEU A 484 2.54 -4.53 19.05
C LEU A 484 3.09 -5.86 19.56
N TRP A 485 2.31 -6.94 19.52
CA TRP A 485 2.81 -8.28 19.84
C TRP A 485 3.90 -8.73 18.87
N ARG A 486 3.72 -8.44 17.57
CA ARG A 486 4.75 -8.77 16.58
C ARG A 486 6.02 -7.96 16.81
N SER A 487 5.90 -6.66 17.05
CA SER A 487 7.01 -5.78 17.41
C SER A 487 7.74 -6.29 18.65
N TYR A 488 7.00 -6.71 19.68
CA TYR A 488 7.59 -7.28 20.89
C TYR A 488 8.35 -8.58 20.62
N ALA A 489 7.79 -9.48 19.80
CA ALA A 489 8.46 -10.72 19.42
C ALA A 489 9.77 -10.45 18.68
N ILE A 490 9.80 -9.46 17.78
CA ILE A 490 10.97 -9.08 16.98
C ILE A 490 12.08 -8.51 17.86
N VAL A 491 11.77 -7.56 18.75
CA VAL A 491 12.79 -6.97 19.65
C VAL A 491 13.32 -8.02 20.64
N ARG A 492 12.46 -8.93 21.12
CA ARG A 492 12.86 -10.04 21.98
C ARG A 492 13.74 -11.07 21.26
N ALA A 493 13.55 -11.24 19.97
CA ALA A 493 14.37 -12.10 19.12
C ALA A 493 15.69 -11.43 18.69
N GLY A 494 15.86 -10.12 18.92
CA GLY A 494 17.07 -9.40 18.53
C GLY A 494 17.26 -9.25 17.01
N LYS A 495 16.19 -9.41 16.21
CA LYS A 495 16.27 -9.49 14.73
C LYS A 495 17.14 -8.39 14.10
N TYR A 496 16.95 -7.15 14.54
CA TYR A 496 17.68 -5.99 14.02
C TYR A 496 18.91 -5.62 14.86
N ALA A 497 18.98 -6.07 16.13
CA ALA A 497 20.17 -5.87 16.97
C ALA A 497 21.37 -6.68 16.43
N ASP A 498 21.13 -7.88 15.93
CA ASP A 498 22.17 -8.74 15.35
C ASP A 498 22.73 -8.20 14.02
N LEU A 499 21.96 -7.37 13.31
CA LEU A 499 22.41 -6.73 12.06
C LEU A 499 23.38 -5.58 12.35
N ALA A 500 23.15 -4.81 13.42
CA ALA A 500 24.04 -3.74 13.86
C ALA A 500 25.44 -4.22 14.26
N LEU A 501 25.60 -5.50 14.61
CA LEU A 501 26.89 -6.12 14.97
C LEU A 501 27.66 -6.67 13.75
N ARG A 502 27.03 -6.71 12.56
CA ARG A 502 27.60 -7.33 11.33
C ARG A 502 27.95 -6.32 10.24
N GLY A 503 27.49 -5.07 10.35
CA GLY A 503 27.94 -3.94 9.53
C GLY A 503 29.10 -3.21 10.18
#